data_AF-A0A7K0QZG2-F1
#
_entry.id   AF-A0A7K0QZG2-F1
#
_cell.length_a   1.000
_cell.length_b   1.000
_cell.length_c   1.000
_cell.angle_alpha   90.00
_cell.angle_beta   90.00
_cell.angle_gamma   90.00
#
_symmetry.space_group_name_H-M   'P 1'
#
loop_
_entity.id
_entity.type
_entity.pdbx_description
1 polymer ?
#
loop_
_entity_poly.entity_id
_entity_poly.type
_entity_poly.pdbx_seq_one_letter_code
_entity_poly.pdbx_strand_id
1 'polypeptide(L)'
;GQVTKKEKPVFGRMFQTPFADQIRNEAGIATIAVGAIFEADNVNTIIAAGRADLCAVARMHLVNPAWTLLEAAKIGYKNVTWPKQYISAKVQIERNIEREKQMLATAKSSLSYEQITAAFEG
;
A
#
# COMPACT_ATOMS: atom_id res chain seq x y z
N GLY A 1 14.49 -9.37 10.17
CA GLY A 1 15.45 -8.37 9.65
C GLY A 1 16.83 -8.89 9.97
N GLN A 2 17.82 -8.64 9.11
CA GLN A 2 19.15 -9.21 9.33
C GLN A 2 19.80 -8.61 10.60
N VAL A 3 19.89 -9.40 11.68
CA VAL A 3 20.52 -9.00 12.95
C VAL A 3 21.98 -9.42 13.04
N THR A 4 22.40 -10.41 12.24
CA THR A 4 23.82 -10.82 12.14
C THR A 4 24.26 -10.97 10.69
N LYS A 5 25.57 -10.82 10.43
CA LYS A 5 26.16 -11.02 9.10
C LYS A 5 25.92 -12.43 8.50
N LYS A 6 25.70 -13.43 9.36
CA LYS A 6 25.51 -14.84 8.95
C LYS A 6 24.08 -15.15 8.56
N GLU A 7 23.12 -14.35 8.99
CA GLU A 7 21.71 -14.57 8.72
C GLU A 7 21.43 -14.34 7.22
N LYS A 8 20.66 -15.26 6.64
CA LYS A 8 20.23 -15.20 5.23
C LYS A 8 18.71 -15.13 5.18
N PRO A 9 18.09 -14.02 5.62
CA PRO A 9 16.64 -13.92 5.61
C PRO A 9 16.13 -13.94 4.17
N VAL A 10 15.03 -14.66 3.95
CA VAL A 10 14.35 -14.66 2.66
C VAL A 10 13.65 -13.32 2.51
N PHE A 11 14.21 -12.46 1.66
CA PHE A 11 13.62 -11.17 1.36
C PHE A 11 12.49 -11.33 0.35
N GLY A 12 11.39 -10.61 0.58
CA GLY A 12 10.20 -10.63 -0.25
C GLY A 12 9.21 -9.57 0.19
N ARG A 13 8.10 -9.47 -0.53
CA ARG A 13 6.97 -8.60 -0.12
C ARG A 13 6.52 -9.03 1.28
N MET A 14 6.39 -8.07 2.20
CA MET A 14 5.83 -8.32 3.54
C MET A 14 6.53 -9.43 4.35
N PHE A 15 7.83 -9.66 4.12
CA PHE A 15 8.54 -10.87 4.60
C PHE A 15 8.52 -11.12 6.11
N GLN A 16 8.28 -10.11 6.96
CA GLN A 16 8.16 -10.30 8.42
C GLN A 16 6.72 -10.40 8.90
N THR A 17 5.74 -10.21 8.01
CA THR A 17 4.30 -10.32 8.35
C THR A 17 3.93 -11.69 8.90
N PRO A 18 4.47 -12.83 8.39
CA PRO A 18 4.17 -14.13 8.98
C PRO A 18 4.54 -14.24 10.47
N PHE A 19 5.58 -13.53 10.93
CA PHE A 19 5.94 -13.52 12.35
C PHE A 19 4.96 -12.68 13.19
N ALA A 20 4.51 -11.54 12.67
CA ALA A 20 3.49 -10.72 13.33
C ALA A 20 2.15 -11.46 13.44
N ASP A 21 1.79 -12.19 12.38
CA ASP A 21 0.61 -13.03 12.28
C ASP A 21 0.64 -14.14 13.33
N GLN A 22 1.74 -14.88 13.36
CA GLN A 22 1.95 -15.96 14.33
C GLN A 22 1.83 -15.45 15.77
N ILE A 23 2.56 -14.39 16.14
CA ILE A 23 2.53 -13.86 17.51
C ILE A 23 1.12 -13.36 17.86
N ARG A 24 0.44 -12.68 16.93
CA ARG A 24 -0.92 -12.17 17.17
C ARG A 24 -1.91 -13.30 17.44
N ASN A 25 -1.91 -14.31 16.58
CA ASN A 25 -2.95 -15.32 16.57
C ASN A 25 -2.65 -16.50 17.50
N GLU A 26 -1.37 -16.81 17.77
CA GLU A 26 -0.99 -17.87 18.72
C GLU A 26 -0.82 -17.35 20.14
N ALA A 27 -0.20 -16.18 20.34
CA ALA A 27 0.03 -15.63 21.67
C ALA A 27 -1.10 -14.69 22.15
N GLY A 28 -2.01 -14.27 21.25
CA GLY A 28 -3.13 -13.39 21.60
C GLY A 28 -2.71 -11.96 21.97
N ILE A 29 -1.54 -11.52 21.50
CA ILE A 29 -0.97 -10.20 21.82
C ILE A 29 -1.09 -9.31 20.58
N ALA A 30 -1.46 -8.05 20.77
CA ALA A 30 -1.52 -7.10 19.65
C ALA A 30 -0.14 -6.92 19.00
N THR A 31 -0.08 -6.97 17.66
CA THR A 31 1.19 -6.87 16.92
C THR A 31 1.22 -5.73 15.91
N ILE A 32 2.44 -5.29 15.61
CA ILE A 32 2.73 -4.33 14.55
C ILE A 32 3.54 -5.03 13.47
N ALA A 33 2.98 -5.18 12.26
CA ALA A 33 3.70 -5.71 11.12
C ALA A 33 4.68 -4.68 10.56
N VAL A 34 5.84 -5.17 10.12
CA VAL A 34 6.94 -4.36 9.57
C VAL A 34 7.59 -5.08 8.38
N GLY A 35 8.32 -4.33 7.56
CA GLY A 35 9.23 -4.90 6.57
C GLY A 35 8.60 -5.03 5.18
N ALA A 36 9.15 -4.28 4.23
CA ALA A 36 8.68 -4.21 2.85
C ALA A 36 7.17 -3.92 2.70
N ILE A 37 6.65 -3.04 3.56
CA ILE A 37 5.32 -2.42 3.46
C ILE A 37 5.53 -1.03 2.88
N PHE A 38 4.93 -0.73 1.72
CA PHE A 38 5.19 0.52 0.99
C PHE A 38 3.99 1.10 0.25
N GLU A 39 2.84 0.44 0.26
CA GLU A 39 1.56 0.89 -0.32
C GLU A 39 0.41 0.69 0.66
N ALA A 40 -0.66 1.50 0.53
CA ALA A 40 -1.88 1.32 1.31
C ALA A 40 -2.49 -0.09 1.18
N ASP A 41 -2.47 -0.67 -0.01
CA ASP A 41 -2.98 -2.03 -0.25
C ASP A 41 -2.21 -3.09 0.53
N ASN A 42 -0.91 -2.85 0.80
CA ASN A 42 -0.15 -3.75 1.66
C ASN A 42 -0.73 -3.74 3.07
N VAL A 43 -1.00 -2.54 3.61
CA VAL A 43 -1.55 -2.35 4.94
C VAL A 43 -2.96 -2.96 5.02
N ASN A 44 -3.83 -2.63 4.06
CA ASN A 44 -5.19 -3.17 3.99
C ASN A 44 -5.18 -4.70 3.97
N THR A 45 -4.32 -5.32 3.17
CA THR A 45 -4.19 -6.78 3.10
C THR A 45 -3.82 -7.39 4.45
N ILE A 46 -2.83 -6.81 5.15
CA ILE A 46 -2.35 -7.32 6.44
C ILE A 46 -3.44 -7.21 7.52
N ILE A 47 -4.07 -6.04 7.62
CA ILE A 47 -5.08 -5.77 8.65
C ILE A 47 -6.36 -6.55 8.37
N ALA A 48 -6.85 -6.54 7.13
CA ALA A 48 -8.09 -7.26 6.78
C ALA A 48 -7.95 -8.79 6.95
N ALA A 49 -6.74 -9.33 6.73
CA ALA A 49 -6.45 -10.74 6.97
C ALA A 49 -6.23 -11.08 8.46
N GLY A 50 -6.31 -10.11 9.38
CA GLY A 50 -6.09 -10.34 10.82
C GLY A 50 -4.67 -10.73 11.18
N ARG A 51 -3.68 -10.36 10.36
CA ARG A 51 -2.26 -10.73 10.54
C ARG A 51 -1.48 -9.76 11.44
N ALA A 52 -2.02 -8.58 11.68
CA ALA A 52 -1.49 -7.60 12.62
C ALA A 52 -2.59 -6.60 12.99
N ASP A 53 -2.37 -5.84 14.05
CA ASP A 53 -3.29 -4.77 14.48
C ASP A 53 -2.83 -3.40 13.94
N LEU A 54 -1.53 -3.25 13.66
CA LEU A 54 -0.95 -2.09 13.02
C LEU A 54 0.10 -2.47 11.98
N CYS A 55 0.44 -1.53 11.11
CA CYS A 55 1.55 -1.65 10.17
C CYS A 55 2.51 -0.46 10.34
N ALA A 56 3.80 -0.73 10.38
CA ALA A 56 4.84 0.28 10.42
C ALA A 56 5.56 0.38 9.06
N VAL A 57 5.64 1.60 8.57
CA VAL A 57 6.23 1.97 7.27
C VAL A 57 7.45 2.85 7.56
N ALA A 58 8.58 2.52 6.93
CA ALA A 58 9.87 3.16 7.23
C ALA A 58 10.45 3.88 6.00
N ARG A 59 11.00 3.13 5.04
CA ARG A 59 11.73 3.68 3.89
C ARG A 59 10.89 4.66 3.06
N MET A 60 9.59 4.43 2.94
CA MET A 60 8.72 5.33 2.18
C MET A 60 8.52 6.69 2.85
N HIS A 61 8.46 6.73 4.19
CA HIS A 61 8.42 8.00 4.93
C HIS A 61 9.72 8.79 4.83
N LEU A 62 10.88 8.11 4.63
CA LEU A 62 12.16 8.79 4.41
C LEU A 62 12.20 9.53 3.07
N VAL A 63 11.63 8.94 2.02
CA VAL A 63 11.58 9.56 0.69
C VAL A 63 10.44 10.58 0.61
N ASN A 64 9.33 10.34 1.32
CA ASN A 64 8.16 11.18 1.30
C ASN A 64 7.49 11.22 2.69
N PRO A 65 7.72 12.27 3.50
CA PRO A 65 7.10 12.41 4.82
C PRO A 65 5.57 12.47 4.78
N ALA A 66 4.98 12.93 3.67
CA ALA A 66 3.53 13.00 3.47
C ALA A 66 2.94 11.70 2.92
N TRP A 67 3.72 10.61 2.84
CA TRP A 67 3.31 9.32 2.25
C TRP A 67 1.93 8.87 2.73
N THR A 68 1.66 8.92 4.04
CA THR A 68 0.36 8.48 4.60
C THR A 68 -0.82 9.27 4.05
N LEU A 69 -0.66 10.59 3.86
CA LEU A 69 -1.72 11.44 3.31
C LEU A 69 -1.98 11.13 1.84
N LEU A 70 -0.92 10.91 1.07
CA LEU A 70 -1.02 10.58 -0.35
C LEU A 70 -1.60 9.20 -0.58
N GLU A 71 -1.18 8.21 0.20
CA GLU A 71 -1.71 6.85 0.12
C GLU A 71 -3.19 6.79 0.50
N ALA A 72 -3.61 7.53 1.53
CA ALA A 72 -5.02 7.67 1.87
C ALA A 72 -5.84 8.27 0.70
N ALA A 73 -5.32 9.32 0.06
CA ALA A 73 -5.96 9.91 -1.12
C ALA A 73 -6.03 8.93 -2.31
N LYS A 74 -4.96 8.14 -2.54
CA LYS A 74 -4.92 7.12 -3.61
C LYS A 74 -5.99 6.05 -3.43
N ILE A 75 -6.23 5.57 -2.22
CA ILE A 75 -7.31 4.61 -1.94
C ILE A 75 -8.69 5.26 -1.79
N GLY A 76 -8.78 6.60 -1.88
CA GLY A 76 -10.03 7.34 -1.75
C GLY A 76 -10.54 7.47 -0.31
N TYR A 77 -9.69 7.24 0.70
CA TYR A 77 -10.06 7.39 2.10
C TYR A 77 -10.00 8.86 2.51
N LYS A 78 -11.17 9.50 2.64
CA LYS A 78 -11.30 10.95 2.86
C LYS A 78 -11.25 11.38 4.32
N ASN A 79 -11.50 10.44 5.25
CA ASN A 79 -11.58 10.69 6.69
C ASN A 79 -10.19 10.71 7.35
N VAL A 80 -9.27 11.45 6.75
CA VAL A 80 -7.95 11.79 7.30
C VAL A 80 -7.91 13.29 7.50
N THR A 81 -7.52 13.70 8.70
CA THR A 81 -7.28 15.11 9.00
C THR A 81 -5.97 15.54 8.36
N TRP A 82 -6.04 16.52 7.45
CA TRP A 82 -4.87 17.17 6.88
C TRP A 82 -4.57 18.45 7.67
N PRO A 83 -3.28 18.84 7.82
CA PRO A 83 -2.94 20.18 8.30
C PRO A 83 -3.67 21.25 7.49
N LYS A 84 -4.19 22.28 8.17
CA LYS A 84 -5.03 23.33 7.54
C LYS A 84 -4.37 23.95 6.30
N GLN A 85 -3.06 24.13 6.37
CA GLN A 85 -2.22 24.71 5.33
C GLN A 85 -2.16 23.85 4.06
N TYR A 86 -2.50 22.56 4.13
CA TYR A 86 -2.41 21.60 3.01
C TYR A 86 -3.77 21.27 2.40
N ILE A 87 -4.87 21.89 2.86
CA ILE A 87 -6.21 21.58 2.37
C ILE A 87 -6.35 21.87 0.87
N SER A 88 -5.77 22.96 0.36
CA SER A 88 -5.77 23.26 -1.08
C SER A 88 -5.08 22.17 -1.90
N ALA A 89 -3.95 21.65 -1.40
CA ALA A 89 -3.24 20.53 -2.01
C ALA A 89 -4.04 19.24 -1.95
N LYS A 90 -4.75 18.94 -0.85
CA LYS A 90 -5.66 17.79 -0.72
C LYS A 90 -6.66 17.76 -1.88
N VAL A 91 -7.38 18.86 -2.07
CA VAL A 91 -8.41 18.97 -3.11
C VAL A 91 -7.82 18.77 -4.51
N GLN A 92 -6.65 19.35 -4.78
CA GLN A 92 -5.98 19.20 -6.08
C GLN A 92 -5.54 17.76 -6.34
N ILE A 93 -4.90 17.12 -5.35
CA ILE A 93 -4.41 15.74 -5.46
C ILE A 93 -5.55 14.75 -5.64
N GLU A 94 -6.61 14.86 -4.84
CA GLU A 94 -7.77 13.97 -4.95
C GLU A 94 -8.40 14.06 -6.35
N ARG A 95 -8.55 15.28 -6.89
CA ARG A 95 -9.06 15.50 -8.26
C ARG A 95 -8.14 14.93 -9.33
N ASN A 96 -6.82 15.09 -9.19
CA ASN A 96 -5.86 14.57 -10.15
C ASN A 96 -5.88 13.03 -10.17
N ILE A 97 -5.88 12.41 -9.00
CA ILE A 97 -5.98 10.94 -8.85
C ILE A 97 -7.28 10.42 -9.47
N GLU A 98 -8.40 11.09 -9.21
CA GLU A 98 -9.69 10.72 -9.79
C GLU A 98 -9.68 10.81 -11.32
N ARG A 99 -9.12 11.90 -11.88
CA ARG A 99 -8.94 12.07 -13.31
C ARG A 99 -8.05 10.98 -13.91
N GLU A 100 -6.92 10.67 -13.27
CA GLU A 100 -6.02 9.59 -13.70
C GLU A 100 -6.73 8.24 -13.72
N LYS A 101 -7.49 7.92 -12.67
CA LYS A 101 -8.30 6.69 -12.61
C LYS A 101 -9.35 6.63 -13.72
N GLN A 102 -10.04 7.75 -14.00
CA GLN A 102 -11.00 7.83 -15.10
C GLN A 102 -10.33 7.62 -16.45
N MET A 103 -9.20 8.27 -16.71
CA MET A 103 -8.44 8.09 -17.95
C MET A 103 -7.97 6.64 -18.12
N LEU A 104 -7.45 6.01 -17.07
CA LEU A 104 -7.04 4.59 -17.11
C LEU A 104 -8.23 3.65 -17.35
N ALA A 105 -9.39 3.95 -16.76
CA ALA A 105 -10.60 3.16 -16.98
C ALA A 105 -11.09 3.29 -18.44
N THR A 106 -11.15 4.51 -18.97
CA THR A 106 -11.49 4.77 -20.37
C THR A 106 -10.53 4.04 -21.32
N ALA A 107 -9.21 4.18 -21.10
CA ALA A 107 -8.18 3.52 -21.91
C ALA A 107 -8.33 1.99 -21.92
N LYS A 108 -8.61 1.38 -20.75
CA LYS A 108 -8.89 -0.07 -20.65
C LYS A 108 -10.15 -0.47 -21.42
N SER A 109 -11.19 0.35 -21.39
CA SER A 109 -12.45 0.08 -22.10
C SER A 109 -12.39 0.34 -23.60
N SER A 110 -11.42 1.14 -24.08
CA SER A 110 -11.26 1.49 -25.49
C SER A 110 -10.36 0.54 -26.28
N LEU A 111 -9.79 -0.50 -25.65
CA LEU A 111 -9.07 -1.55 -26.40
C LEU A 111 -10.07 -2.35 -27.25
N SER A 112 -9.79 -2.47 -28.55
CA SER A 112 -10.62 -3.29 -29.44
C SER A 112 -10.43 -4.78 -29.16
N TYR A 113 -11.43 -5.59 -29.53
CA TYR A 113 -11.36 -7.05 -29.42
C TYR A 113 -10.10 -7.61 -30.10
N GLU A 114 -9.73 -7.05 -31.26
CA GLU A 114 -8.53 -7.42 -32.03
C GLU A 114 -7.22 -7.14 -31.28
N GLN A 115 -7.14 -6.02 -30.54
CA GLN A 115 -5.96 -5.68 -29.74
C GLN A 115 -5.82 -6.60 -28.52
N ILE A 116 -6.95 -7.07 -27.97
CA ILE A 116 -6.97 -8.02 -26.86
C ILE A 116 -6.49 -9.39 -27.36
N THR A 117 -7.03 -9.91 -28.47
CA THR A 117 -6.60 -11.21 -29.00
C THR A 117 -5.14 -11.23 -29.44
N ALA A 118 -4.64 -10.15 -30.05
CA ALA A 118 -3.23 -10.06 -30.46
C ALA A 118 -2.24 -10.12 -29.27
N ALA A 119 -2.66 -9.77 -28.05
CA ALA A 119 -1.82 -9.83 -26.85
C ALA A 119 -1.70 -11.25 -26.24
N PHE A 120 -2.56 -12.19 -26.66
CA PHE A 120 -2.57 -13.58 -26.17
C PHE A 120 -2.03 -14.60 -27.18
N GLU A 121 -1.78 -14.20 -28.43
CA GLU A 121 -1.29 -15.07 -29.52
C GLU A 121 0.24 -15.02 -29.74
N GLY A 122 0.99 -14.33 -28.88
CA GLY A 122 2.46 -14.30 -28.87
C GLY A 122 3.06 -14.91 -27.61
#